data_AF-A0A366B2C8-F1
#
_entry.id   AF-A0A366B2C8-F1
#
_cell.length_a   1.000
_cell.length_b   1.000
_cell.length_c   1.000
_cell.angle_alpha   90.00
_cell.angle_beta   90.00
_cell.angle_gamma   90.00
#
_symmetry.space_group_name_H-M   'P 1'
#
loop_
_entity.id
_entity.type
_entity.pdbx_description
1 polymer ?
#
loop_
_entity_poly.entity_id
_entity_poly.type
_entity_poly.pdbx_seq_one_letter_code
_entity_poly.pdbx_strand_id
1 'polypeptide(L)'
;MTIAAFLEKLKQTPEAIVFSETIATIDENYDFTPTAFENGLQHNAAGENSGSCKLFSFAEIQNLSEAETLACFGAYYYEDVLQNPNGTDHQNIRNFMKTGWDGIAFYGGALVLK
;
A
#
# COMPACT_ATOMS: atom_id res chain seq x y z
N MET A 1 5.49 -1.37 15.33
CA MET A 1 6.92 -1.00 15.35
C MET A 1 7.08 0.47 14.99
N THR A 2 8.25 1.07 15.24
CA THR A 2 8.51 2.44 14.76
C THR A 2 8.57 2.46 13.23
N ILE A 3 8.19 3.58 12.61
CA ILE A 3 8.28 3.78 11.15
C ILE A 3 9.71 3.51 10.67
N ALA A 4 10.72 4.04 11.35
CA ALA A 4 12.12 3.87 10.96
C ALA A 4 12.55 2.39 10.92
N ALA A 5 12.17 1.59 11.91
CA ALA A 5 12.50 0.16 11.95
C ALA A 5 11.78 -0.61 10.82
N PHE A 6 10.53 -0.25 10.53
CA PHE A 6 9.79 -0.83 9.40
C PHE A 6 10.49 -0.52 8.07
N LEU A 7 10.85 0.73 7.84
CA LEU A 7 11.51 1.17 6.61
C LEU A 7 12.89 0.53 6.43
N GLU A 8 13.64 0.34 7.52
CA GLU A 8 14.90 -0.39 7.48
C GLU A 8 14.70 -1.85 7.06
N LYS A 9 13.73 -2.54 7.67
CA LYS A 9 13.38 -3.92 7.32
C LYS A 9 12.91 -4.03 5.86
N LEU A 10 12.07 -3.10 5.40
CA LEU A 10 11.58 -3.05 4.03
C LEU A 10 12.73 -2.95 3.02
N LYS A 11 13.74 -2.13 3.32
CA LYS A 11 14.91 -1.96 2.44
C LYS A 11 15.85 -3.16 2.44
N GLN A 12 16.02 -3.81 3.59
CA GLN A 12 16.96 -4.93 3.74
C GLN A 12 16.35 -6.26 3.27
N THR A 13 15.08 -6.49 3.58
CA THR A 13 14.39 -7.77 3.38
C THR A 13 12.94 -7.55 2.92
N PRO A 14 12.71 -6.99 1.72
CA PRO A 14 11.36 -6.66 1.24
C PRO A 14 10.44 -7.88 1.14
N GLU A 15 10.96 -9.04 0.75
CA GLU A 15 10.20 -10.30 0.67
C GLU A 15 9.76 -10.85 2.05
N ALA A 16 10.35 -10.36 3.14
CA ALA A 16 9.99 -10.75 4.51
C ALA A 16 8.91 -9.85 5.13
N ILE A 17 8.44 -8.82 4.39
CA ILE A 17 7.34 -7.97 4.82
C ILE A 17 6.03 -8.73 4.65
N VAL A 18 5.24 -8.77 5.71
CA VAL A 18 3.88 -9.30 5.67
C VAL A 18 2.87 -8.15 5.75
N PHE A 19 1.77 -8.25 5.01
CA PHE A 19 0.79 -7.17 4.92
C PHE A 19 0.25 -6.72 6.29
N SER A 20 0.01 -7.66 7.22
CA SER A 20 -0.46 -7.34 8.56
C SER A 20 0.53 -6.50 9.37
N GLU A 21 1.83 -6.66 9.15
CA GLU A 21 2.88 -5.83 9.78
C GLU A 21 2.88 -4.42 9.20
N THR A 22 2.69 -4.27 7.90
CA THR A 22 2.49 -2.96 7.26
C THR A 22 1.30 -2.25 7.90
N ILE A 23 0.14 -2.90 7.98
CA ILE A 23 -1.07 -2.30 8.56
C ILE A 23 -0.89 -1.99 10.05
N ALA A 24 -0.28 -2.90 10.84
CA ALA A 24 -0.01 -2.64 12.25
C ALA A 24 0.94 -1.44 12.44
N THR A 25 1.98 -1.32 11.62
CA THR A 25 2.90 -0.18 11.65
C THR A 25 2.15 1.13 11.35
N ILE A 26 1.27 1.13 10.35
CA ILE A 26 0.46 2.31 10.04
C ILE A 26 -0.48 2.65 11.21
N ASP A 27 -1.22 1.67 11.71
CA ASP A 27 -2.22 1.87 12.77
C ASP A 27 -1.59 2.31 14.10
N GLU A 28 -0.36 1.91 14.40
CA GLU A 28 0.37 2.34 15.59
C GLU A 28 0.86 3.80 15.50
N ASN A 29 1.21 4.28 14.31
CA ASN A 29 1.90 5.58 14.13
C ASN A 29 1.04 6.67 13.46
N TYR A 30 -0.10 6.31 12.88
CA TYR A 30 -0.99 7.25 12.19
C TYR A 30 -2.44 7.09 12.64
N ASP A 31 -3.18 8.19 12.61
CA ASP A 31 -4.64 8.21 12.65
C ASP A 31 -5.19 8.08 11.23
N PHE A 32 -6.05 7.08 10.99
CA PHE A 32 -6.64 6.81 9.68
C PHE A 32 -8.04 7.41 9.55
N THR A 33 -8.24 8.15 8.46
CA THR A 33 -9.56 8.59 7.99
C THR A 33 -9.86 7.90 6.66
N PRO A 34 -10.99 7.16 6.53
CA PRO A 34 -11.37 6.56 5.26
C PRO A 34 -11.50 7.62 4.16
N THR A 35 -10.75 7.45 3.08
CA THR A 35 -10.63 8.43 2.01
C THR A 35 -10.73 7.73 0.65
N ALA A 36 -11.50 8.32 -0.26
CA ALA A 36 -11.59 7.82 -1.63
C ALA A 36 -10.28 8.07 -2.38
N PHE A 37 -9.92 7.17 -3.30
CA PHE A 37 -8.74 7.33 -4.13
C PHE A 37 -8.88 6.65 -5.49
N GLU A 38 -8.20 7.21 -6.48
CA GLU A 38 -7.96 6.56 -7.77
C GLU A 38 -6.66 5.75 -7.72
N ASN A 39 -6.63 4.66 -8.48
CA ASN A 39 -5.45 3.87 -8.78
C ASN A 39 -5.55 3.36 -10.23
N GLY A 40 -5.03 4.17 -11.16
CA GLY A 40 -5.16 3.92 -12.59
C GLY A 40 -6.62 3.95 -13.02
N LEU A 41 -7.16 2.80 -13.44
CA LEU A 41 -8.57 2.67 -13.83
C LEU A 41 -9.48 2.24 -12.66
N GLN A 42 -8.91 1.95 -11.49
CA GLN A 42 -9.66 1.52 -10.32
C GLN A 42 -10.03 2.73 -9.46
N HIS A 43 -11.32 3.01 -9.37
CA HIS A 43 -11.87 3.90 -8.37
C HIS A 43 -12.12 3.13 -7.07
N ASN A 44 -11.79 3.73 -5.93
CA ASN A 44 -12.06 3.19 -4.60
C ASN A 44 -12.85 4.22 -3.79
N ALA A 45 -14.07 3.87 -3.39
CA ALA A 45 -14.87 4.74 -2.53
C ALA A 45 -14.29 4.82 -1.11
N ALA A 46 -14.62 5.88 -0.36
CA ALA A 46 -14.19 5.99 1.03
C ALA A 46 -14.68 4.78 1.86
N GLY A 47 -13.75 4.11 2.53
CA GLY A 47 -14.01 2.89 3.31
C GLY A 47 -13.86 1.59 2.52
N GLU A 48 -13.90 1.65 1.19
CA GLU A 48 -13.57 0.51 0.32
C GLU A 48 -12.06 0.30 0.27
N ASN A 49 -11.62 -0.96 0.25
CA ASN A 49 -10.21 -1.32 0.13
C ASN A 49 -9.32 -0.56 1.14
N SER A 50 -9.81 -0.39 2.37
CA SER A 50 -9.16 0.43 3.40
C SER A 50 -7.70 0.04 3.66
N GLY A 51 -7.35 -1.24 3.50
CA GLY A 51 -5.96 -1.70 3.58
C GLY A 51 -5.06 -1.09 2.50
N SER A 52 -5.52 -1.06 1.24
CA SER A 52 -4.81 -0.39 0.15
C SER A 52 -4.76 1.13 0.35
N CYS A 53 -5.85 1.75 0.79
CA CYS A 53 -5.90 3.19 1.09
C CYS A 53 -4.84 3.58 2.13
N LYS A 54 -4.79 2.87 3.26
CA LYS A 54 -3.75 3.04 4.30
C LYS A 54 -2.35 2.90 3.73
N LEU A 55 -2.09 1.79 3.03
CA LEU A 55 -0.76 1.47 2.53
C LEU A 55 -0.27 2.49 1.51
N PHE A 56 -1.07 2.84 0.51
CA PHE A 56 -0.67 3.83 -0.50
C PHE A 56 -0.46 5.21 0.11
N SER A 57 -1.31 5.65 1.05
CA SER A 57 -1.11 6.94 1.72
C SER A 57 0.17 6.92 2.57
N PHE A 58 0.43 5.82 3.29
CA PHE A 58 1.67 5.66 4.05
C PHE A 58 2.89 5.70 3.12
N ALA A 59 2.84 4.97 2.02
CA ALA A 59 3.93 4.88 1.06
C ALA A 59 4.21 6.23 0.38
N GLU A 60 3.18 7.02 0.08
CA GLU A 60 3.31 8.39 -0.44
C GLU A 60 3.99 9.31 0.58
N ILE A 61 3.50 9.32 1.84
CA ILE A 61 4.08 10.14 2.92
C ILE A 61 5.55 9.77 3.18
N GLN A 62 5.88 8.47 3.12
CA GLN A 62 7.24 7.98 3.32
C GLN A 62 8.13 8.05 2.07
N ASN A 63 7.60 8.55 0.94
CA ASN A 63 8.30 8.62 -0.35
C ASN A 63 8.88 7.28 -0.80
N LEU A 64 8.10 6.20 -0.67
CA LEU A 64 8.51 4.87 -1.10
C LEU A 64 8.51 4.77 -2.62
N SER A 65 9.47 4.04 -3.16
CA SER A 65 9.46 3.63 -4.56
C SER A 65 8.27 2.68 -4.84
N GLU A 66 7.93 2.50 -6.12
CA GLU A 66 6.89 1.57 -6.52
C GLU A 66 7.18 0.14 -6.06
N ALA A 67 8.44 -0.29 -6.14
CA ALA A 67 8.87 -1.62 -5.71
C ALA A 67 8.73 -1.80 -4.18
N GLU A 68 9.15 -0.81 -3.39
CA GLU A 68 8.97 -0.82 -1.94
C GLU A 68 7.48 -0.82 -1.55
N THR A 69 6.67 -0.05 -2.27
CA THR A 69 5.22 0.02 -2.06
C THR A 69 4.54 -1.32 -2.37
N LEU A 70 4.91 -1.97 -3.48
CA LEU A 70 4.40 -3.30 -3.82
C LEU A 70 4.84 -4.36 -2.80
N ALA A 71 6.09 -4.31 -2.33
CA ALA A 71 6.58 -5.21 -1.28
C ALA A 71 5.79 -5.08 0.03
N CYS A 72 5.27 -3.89 0.35
CA CYS A 72 4.44 -3.67 1.53
C CYS A 72 3.12 -4.47 1.52
N PHE A 73 2.67 -4.96 0.36
CA PHE A 73 1.52 -5.89 0.25
C PHE A 73 1.89 -7.34 0.60
N GLY A 74 3.17 -7.67 0.77
CA GLY A 74 3.64 -9.00 1.18
C GLY A 74 3.16 -10.11 0.26
N ALA A 75 2.64 -11.19 0.84
CA ALA A 75 2.16 -12.37 0.10
C ALA A 75 1.09 -12.04 -0.97
N TYR A 76 0.24 -11.02 -0.76
CA TYR A 76 -0.73 -10.61 -1.79
C TYR A 76 -0.04 -10.13 -3.08
N TYR A 77 1.13 -9.51 -2.97
CA TYR A 77 1.93 -9.15 -4.13
C TYR A 77 2.77 -10.33 -4.63
N TYR A 78 3.59 -10.92 -3.75
CA TYR A 78 4.59 -11.92 -4.14
C TYR A 78 4.02 -13.29 -4.53
N GLU A 79 2.94 -13.71 -3.90
CA GLU A 79 2.32 -15.03 -4.13
C GLU A 79 1.09 -14.87 -5.02
N ASP A 80 0.08 -14.12 -4.58
CA ASP A 80 -1.21 -14.07 -5.29
C ASP A 80 -1.10 -13.37 -6.64
N VAL A 81 -0.41 -12.22 -6.72
CA VAL A 81 -0.36 -11.42 -7.95
C VAL A 81 0.76 -11.86 -8.89
N LEU A 82 2.02 -11.94 -8.41
CA LEU A 82 3.16 -12.26 -9.27
C LEU A 82 3.12 -13.69 -9.84
N GLN A 83 2.61 -14.66 -9.07
CA GLN A 83 2.52 -16.05 -9.54
C GLN A 83 1.27 -16.32 -10.39
N ASN A 84 0.31 -15.38 -10.41
CA ASN A 84 -0.90 -15.46 -11.22
C ASN A 84 -1.06 -14.21 -12.11
N PRO A 85 -0.28 -14.09 -13.20
CA PRO A 85 -0.28 -12.89 -14.04
C PRO A 85 -1.63 -12.62 -14.74
N ASN A 86 -2.45 -13.65 -14.94
CA ASN A 86 -3.78 -13.55 -15.56
C ASN A 86 -4.93 -13.46 -14.54
N GLY A 87 -4.61 -13.32 -13.24
CA GLY A 87 -5.60 -13.20 -12.18
C GLY A 87 -6.39 -11.88 -12.23
N THR A 88 -7.54 -11.89 -11.57
CA THR A 88 -8.45 -10.74 -11.43
C THR A 88 -8.71 -10.36 -9.97
N ASP A 89 -7.98 -10.98 -9.06
CA ASP A 89 -7.86 -10.60 -7.65
C ASP A 89 -6.98 -9.35 -7.48
N HIS A 90 -7.03 -8.75 -6.29
CA HIS A 90 -6.13 -7.66 -5.86
C HIS A 90 -5.99 -6.51 -6.88
N GLN A 91 -7.12 -5.98 -7.35
CA GLN A 91 -7.15 -4.97 -8.42
C GLN A 91 -6.28 -3.73 -8.13
N ASN A 92 -6.16 -3.32 -6.87
CA ASN A 92 -5.28 -2.22 -6.49
C ASN A 92 -3.79 -2.53 -6.71
N ILE A 93 -3.32 -3.74 -6.37
CA ILE A 93 -1.92 -4.14 -6.62
C ILE A 93 -1.68 -4.18 -8.13
N ARG A 94 -2.60 -4.80 -8.89
CA ARG A 94 -2.48 -4.97 -10.34
C ARG A 94 -2.53 -3.65 -11.11
N ASN A 95 -3.34 -2.67 -10.69
CA ASN A 95 -3.38 -1.35 -11.31
C ASN A 95 -2.11 -0.55 -10.99
N PHE A 96 -1.63 -0.62 -9.74
CA PHE A 96 -0.42 0.08 -9.34
C PHE A 96 0.82 -0.46 -10.07
N MET A 97 0.91 -1.78 -10.32
CA MET A 97 1.98 -2.34 -11.17
C MET A 97 2.00 -1.80 -12.61
N LYS A 98 0.86 -1.31 -13.13
CA LYS A 98 0.74 -0.81 -14.51
C LYS A 98 0.96 0.68 -14.61
N THR A 99 0.51 1.42 -13.60
CA THR A 99 0.39 2.89 -13.66
C THR A 99 1.28 3.59 -12.64
N GLY A 100 1.80 2.87 -11.66
CA GLY A 100 2.68 3.41 -10.64
C GLY A 100 2.03 4.52 -9.84
N TRP A 101 2.87 5.43 -9.35
CA TRP A 101 2.42 6.61 -8.63
C TRP A 101 1.62 7.59 -9.50
N ASP A 102 1.86 7.62 -10.82
CA ASP A 102 1.11 8.46 -11.75
C ASP A 102 -0.38 8.08 -11.81
N GLY A 103 -0.72 6.85 -11.41
CA GLY A 103 -2.10 6.37 -11.32
C GLY A 103 -2.79 6.69 -10.00
N ILE A 104 -2.07 7.12 -8.96
CA ILE A 104 -2.62 7.35 -7.62
C ILE A 104 -3.11 8.79 -7.48
N ALA A 105 -4.35 8.97 -7.01
CA ALA A 105 -4.86 10.27 -6.62
C ALA A 105 -5.82 10.15 -5.44
N PHE A 106 -5.49 10.78 -4.31
CA PHE A 106 -6.37 10.82 -3.14
C PHE A 106 -7.32 12.01 -3.19
N TYR A 107 -8.57 11.80 -2.78
CA TYR A 107 -9.57 12.88 -2.62
C TYR A 107 -9.59 13.44 -1.18
N GLY A 108 -8.44 13.43 -0.50
CA GLY A 108 -8.28 13.91 0.88
C GLY A 108 -7.03 13.33 1.55
N GLY A 109 -6.77 13.74 2.79
CA GLY A 109 -5.71 13.13 3.61
C GLY A 109 -6.22 11.87 4.31
N ALA A 110 -5.66 10.70 3.99
CA ALA A 110 -6.04 9.44 4.62
C ALA A 110 -5.33 9.18 5.96
N LEU A 111 -4.11 9.70 6.13
CA LEU A 111 -3.30 9.49 7.33
C LEU A 111 -2.81 10.81 7.92
N VAL A 112 -2.83 10.89 9.24
CA VAL A 112 -2.22 11.97 10.04
C VAL A 112 -1.28 11.34 11.07
N LEU A 113 -0.04 11.82 11.17
CA LEU A 113 0.94 11.29 12.13
C LEU A 113 0.47 11.55 13.57
N LYS A 114 0.64 10.55 14.45
CA LYS A 114 0.34 10.63 15.88
C LYS A 114 1.41 11.37 16.68
#